data_AF-A0A0P9VUH3-F1
#
_entry.id   AF-A0A0P9VUH3-F1
#
_cell.length_a   1.000
_cell.length_b   1.000
_cell.length_c   1.000
_cell.angle_alpha   90.00
_cell.angle_beta   90.00
_cell.angle_gamma   90.00
#
_symmetry.space_group_name_H-M   'P 1'
#
loop_
_entity.id
_entity.type
_entity.pdbx_description
1 polymer ?
#
loop_
_entity_poly.entity_id
_entity_poly.type
_entity_poly.pdbx_seq_one_letter_code
_entity_poly.pdbx_strand_id
1 'polypeptide(L)'
;AAAGWRADQHVVQAKQAFGFRYNSDCRGATLFRPLLADGRLGTPQIPVDLPTFDEVVGPQLQPGAFNEYILNRFAAQRLNVYTIHAEVEGIVMADGFRQLLRQADAREIEFNPLGQLLPESIEQLPCGQVVRGHLPGREGWLGVQQ
;
A
#
# COMPACT_ATOMS: atom_id res chain seq x y z
N ALA A 1 2.86 -6.48 6.22
CA ALA A 1 3.17 -6.45 4.78
C ALA A 1 4.22 -7.52 4.46
N ALA A 2 4.24 -8.02 3.23
CA ALA A 2 5.34 -8.80 2.68
C ALA A 2 6.47 -7.86 2.21
N ALA A 3 7.72 -8.26 2.39
CA ALA A 3 8.87 -7.44 1.99
C ALA A 3 8.82 -7.14 0.49
N GLY A 4 8.93 -5.85 0.14
CA GLY A 4 8.87 -5.37 -1.25
C GLY A 4 7.57 -5.71 -1.99
N TRP A 5 6.50 -6.06 -1.25
CA TRP A 5 5.26 -6.65 -1.77
C TRP A 5 5.51 -7.90 -2.63
N ARG A 6 6.54 -8.68 -2.34
CA ARG A 6 6.77 -9.98 -2.98
C ARG A 6 5.78 -11.00 -2.39
N ALA A 7 4.53 -10.91 -2.84
CA ALA A 7 3.45 -11.80 -2.44
C ALA A 7 2.69 -12.34 -3.65
N ASP A 8 2.36 -13.61 -3.59
CA ASP A 8 1.43 -14.30 -4.48
C ASP A 8 0.54 -15.21 -3.64
N GLN A 9 -0.22 -16.08 -4.29
CA GLN A 9 -1.09 -17.03 -3.62
C GLN A 9 -0.34 -17.94 -2.61
N HIS A 10 0.94 -18.27 -2.81
CA HIS A 10 1.69 -19.07 -1.83
C HIS A 10 1.92 -18.28 -0.53
N VAL A 11 2.27 -16.99 -0.66
CA VAL A 11 2.48 -16.11 0.51
C VAL A 11 1.18 -15.86 1.24
N VAL A 12 0.07 -15.61 0.53
CA VAL A 12 -1.26 -15.45 1.14
C VAL A 12 -1.62 -16.68 1.97
N GLN A 13 -1.34 -17.88 1.44
CA GLN A 13 -1.71 -19.16 2.04
C GLN A 13 -0.88 -19.42 3.29
N ALA A 14 0.44 -19.27 3.17
CA ALA A 14 1.35 -19.42 4.30
C ALA A 14 1.01 -18.48 5.45
N LYS A 15 0.55 -17.25 5.13
CA LYS A 15 0.23 -16.25 6.15
C LYS A 15 -1.10 -16.47 6.88
N GLN A 16 -1.99 -17.34 6.40
CA GLN A 16 -3.28 -17.60 7.06
C GLN A 16 -3.09 -18.13 8.48
N ALA A 17 -2.07 -18.96 8.70
CA ALA A 17 -1.81 -19.59 10.00
C ALA A 17 -1.42 -18.59 11.10
N PHE A 18 -0.99 -17.37 10.75
CA PHE A 18 -0.62 -16.35 11.74
C PHE A 18 -1.82 -15.62 12.35
N GLY A 19 -3.03 -15.77 11.78
CA GLY A 19 -4.23 -15.14 12.34
C GLY A 19 -4.21 -13.61 12.35
N PHE A 20 -3.55 -12.98 11.37
CA PHE A 20 -3.55 -11.52 11.25
C PHE A 20 -4.96 -10.98 11.01
N ARG A 21 -5.25 -9.80 11.56
CA ARG A 21 -6.51 -9.07 11.27
C ARG A 21 -6.62 -8.64 9.81
N TYR A 22 -5.49 -8.25 9.22
CA TYR A 22 -5.36 -7.86 7.83
C TYR A 22 -3.92 -8.04 7.36
N ASN A 23 -3.73 -7.97 6.06
CA ASN A 23 -2.45 -7.92 5.39
C ASN A 23 -2.40 -6.71 4.45
N SER A 24 -1.19 -6.30 4.07
CA SER A 24 -0.97 -5.20 3.11
C SER A 24 0.22 -5.62 2.25
N ASP A 25 -0.01 -6.65 1.45
CA ASP A 25 1.07 -7.41 0.81
C ASP A 25 1.18 -7.13 -0.70
N CYS A 26 0.29 -6.31 -1.24
CA CYS A 26 0.16 -6.08 -2.68
C CYS A 26 -0.14 -4.62 -3.03
N ARG A 27 0.05 -4.32 -4.32
CA ARG A 27 -0.49 -3.14 -4.99
C ARG A 27 -1.95 -3.37 -5.38
N GLY A 28 -2.79 -2.37 -5.23
CA GLY A 28 -4.22 -2.49 -5.53
C GLY A 28 -4.95 -1.18 -5.29
N ALA A 29 -6.27 -1.21 -5.43
CA ALA A 29 -7.12 -0.03 -5.35
C ALA A 29 -8.28 -0.16 -4.36
N THR A 30 -8.61 -1.37 -3.90
CA THR A 30 -9.72 -1.60 -2.96
C THR A 30 -9.39 -2.69 -1.95
N LEU A 31 -10.02 -2.65 -0.77
CA LEU A 31 -9.95 -3.76 0.17
C LEU A 31 -10.64 -5.00 -0.42
N PHE A 32 -10.08 -6.17 -0.15
CA PHE A 32 -10.65 -7.44 -0.62
C PHE A 32 -10.25 -8.59 0.30
N ARG A 33 -10.94 -9.73 0.16
CA ARG A 33 -10.51 -11.00 0.76
C ARG A 33 -9.96 -11.93 -0.32
N PRO A 34 -8.73 -12.43 -0.17
CA PRO A 34 -8.12 -13.27 -1.18
C PRO A 34 -8.74 -14.68 -1.18
N LEU A 35 -8.94 -15.26 -2.37
CA LEU A 35 -9.37 -16.65 -2.49
C LEU A 35 -8.22 -17.62 -2.16
N LEU A 36 -8.46 -18.51 -1.21
CA LEU A 36 -7.52 -19.55 -0.82
C LEU A 36 -7.61 -20.77 -1.76
N ALA A 37 -6.60 -21.64 -1.70
CA ALA A 37 -6.51 -22.82 -2.55
C ALA A 37 -7.63 -23.83 -2.31
N ASP A 38 -8.21 -23.82 -1.10
CA ASP A 38 -9.36 -24.65 -0.70
C ASP A 38 -10.72 -24.00 -1.02
N GLY A 39 -10.72 -22.85 -1.72
CA GLY A 39 -11.92 -22.12 -2.10
C GLY A 39 -12.51 -21.21 -1.01
N ARG A 40 -11.93 -21.16 0.19
CA ARG A 40 -12.36 -20.23 1.24
C ARG A 40 -11.77 -18.83 1.02
N LEU A 41 -12.39 -17.83 1.63
CA LEU A 41 -11.84 -16.47 1.66
C LEU A 41 -10.86 -16.30 2.83
N GLY A 42 -9.66 -15.83 2.55
CA GLY A 42 -8.61 -15.61 3.54
C GLY A 42 -8.73 -14.28 4.30
N THR A 43 -7.69 -13.98 5.09
CA THR A 43 -7.48 -12.71 5.78
C THR A 43 -7.56 -11.52 4.81
N PRO A 44 -8.29 -10.44 5.14
CA PRO A 44 -8.39 -9.24 4.32
C PRO A 44 -7.05 -8.65 3.88
N GLN A 45 -7.00 -8.13 2.66
CA GLN A 45 -5.90 -7.31 2.15
C GLN A 45 -6.32 -5.85 2.12
N ILE A 46 -5.43 -4.98 2.60
CA ILE A 46 -5.46 -3.52 2.47
C ILE A 46 -4.30 -3.15 1.55
N PRO A 47 -4.52 -3.05 0.23
CA PRO A 47 -3.44 -2.84 -0.71
C PRO A 47 -2.81 -1.44 -0.59
N VAL A 48 -1.59 -1.30 -1.08
CA VAL A 48 -0.94 0.00 -1.23
C VAL A 48 -1.31 0.57 -2.60
N ASP A 49 -2.01 1.70 -2.63
CA ASP A 49 -2.49 2.33 -3.87
C ASP A 49 -1.64 3.53 -4.31
N LEU A 50 -0.98 4.22 -3.38
CA LEU A 50 -0.16 5.40 -3.69
C LEU A 50 1.30 5.05 -4.02
N PRO A 51 1.92 5.73 -5.00
CA PRO A 51 3.30 5.44 -5.40
C PRO A 51 4.29 5.77 -4.28
N THR A 52 5.42 5.05 -4.24
CA THR A 52 6.53 5.39 -3.34
C THR A 52 7.47 6.41 -3.97
N PHE A 53 8.37 6.98 -3.16
CA PHE A 53 9.36 7.95 -3.63
C PHE A 53 10.22 7.40 -4.79
N ASP A 54 10.78 6.21 -4.60
CA ASP A 54 11.66 5.50 -5.53
C ASP A 54 10.97 5.08 -6.83
N GLU A 55 9.64 4.92 -6.84
CA GLU A 55 8.89 4.55 -8.04
C GLU A 55 8.74 5.71 -9.04
N VAL A 56 8.80 6.96 -8.57
CA VAL A 56 8.47 8.13 -9.40
C VAL A 56 9.62 9.14 -9.49
N VAL A 57 10.46 9.25 -8.47
CA VAL A 57 11.59 10.18 -8.47
C VAL A 57 12.78 9.60 -9.22
N GLY A 58 13.30 10.38 -10.17
CA GLY A 58 14.29 9.94 -11.17
C GLY A 58 13.61 9.66 -12.51
N PRO A 59 12.81 8.57 -12.64
CA PRO A 59 12.15 8.22 -13.90
C PRO A 59 11.13 9.26 -14.39
N GLN A 60 10.43 9.95 -13.48
CA GLN A 60 9.31 10.84 -13.82
C GLN A 60 9.42 12.22 -13.16
N LEU A 61 10.03 12.30 -11.99
CA LEU A 61 10.04 13.49 -11.13
C LEU A 61 11.41 13.85 -10.60
N GLN A 62 11.64 15.15 -10.43
CA GLN A 62 12.75 15.64 -9.64
C GLN A 62 12.43 15.48 -8.14
N PRO A 63 13.43 15.16 -7.28
CA PRO A 63 13.19 14.93 -5.86
C PRO A 63 12.40 16.03 -5.14
N GLY A 64 12.70 17.30 -5.44
CA GLY A 64 12.06 18.45 -4.79
C GLY A 64 10.57 18.62 -5.11
N ALA A 65 10.06 18.00 -6.18
CA ALA A 65 8.66 18.08 -6.57
C ALA A 65 7.83 16.90 -6.02
N PHE A 66 8.45 15.95 -5.32
CA PHE A 66 7.75 14.75 -4.82
C PHE A 66 6.64 15.06 -3.82
N ASN A 67 6.87 15.96 -2.85
CA ASN A 67 5.88 16.22 -1.81
C ASN A 67 4.57 16.76 -2.39
N GLU A 68 4.64 17.74 -3.29
CA GLU A 68 3.45 18.25 -3.96
C GLU A 68 2.77 17.17 -4.80
N TYR A 69 3.56 16.37 -5.54
CA TYR A 69 3.08 15.28 -6.37
C TYR A 69 2.28 14.23 -5.57
N ILE A 70 2.81 13.79 -4.42
CA ILE A 70 2.17 12.74 -3.62
C ILE A 70 0.97 13.31 -2.86
N LEU A 71 1.08 14.52 -2.31
CA LEU A 71 -0.03 15.16 -1.60
C LEU A 71 -1.23 15.46 -2.52
N ASN A 72 -0.98 15.74 -3.81
CA ASN A 72 -2.05 15.94 -4.80
C ASN A 72 -2.80 14.64 -5.18
N ARG A 73 -2.35 13.47 -4.71
CA ARG A 73 -2.99 12.18 -4.99
C ARG A 73 -3.91 11.70 -3.89
N PHE A 74 -3.82 12.27 -2.70
CA PHE A 74 -4.77 12.00 -1.63
C PHE A 74 -6.16 12.49 -2.05
N ALA A 75 -7.15 11.61 -1.95
CA ALA A 75 -8.53 11.92 -2.33
C ALA A 75 -9.52 11.15 -1.46
N ALA A 76 -10.62 11.79 -1.06
CA ALA A 76 -11.58 11.23 -0.09
C ALA A 76 -12.19 9.86 -0.48
N GLN A 77 -12.28 9.56 -1.79
CA GLN A 77 -12.87 8.30 -2.29
C GLN A 77 -11.80 7.25 -2.67
N ARG A 78 -10.55 7.43 -2.25
CA ARG A 78 -9.45 6.48 -2.47
C ARG A 78 -8.98 5.86 -1.15
N LEU A 79 -8.21 4.77 -1.24
CA LEU A 79 -7.63 4.13 -0.06
C LEU A 79 -6.58 5.01 0.62
N ASN A 80 -5.78 5.74 -0.16
CA ASN A 80 -4.73 6.63 0.34
C ASN A 80 -3.68 5.93 1.21
N VAL A 81 -3.38 4.67 0.89
CA VAL A 81 -2.34 3.88 1.53
C VAL A 81 -1.00 4.21 0.88
N TYR A 82 -0.24 5.04 1.57
CA TYR A 82 1.10 5.48 1.19
C TYR A 82 2.16 4.74 2.02
N THR A 83 3.25 4.33 1.36
CA THR A 83 4.39 3.65 2.02
C THR A 83 5.60 4.58 2.08
N ILE A 84 6.24 4.63 3.24
CA ILE A 84 7.41 5.44 3.54
C ILE A 84 8.52 4.53 4.04
N HIS A 85 9.75 4.72 3.57
CA HIS A 85 10.90 3.95 4.06
C HIS A 85 11.64 4.74 5.14
N ALA A 86 11.72 4.16 6.34
CA ALA A 86 12.38 4.82 7.46
C ALA A 86 13.86 5.12 7.17
N GLU A 87 14.54 4.24 6.44
CA GLU A 87 15.97 4.37 6.12
C GLU A 87 16.30 5.51 5.15
N VAL A 88 15.36 5.89 4.27
CA VAL A 88 15.54 6.98 3.30
C VAL A 88 14.79 8.22 3.76
N GLU A 89 13.45 8.18 3.71
CA GLU A 89 12.57 9.30 4.08
C GLU A 89 12.68 9.69 5.55
N GLY A 90 13.03 8.76 6.44
CA GLY A 90 13.18 9.02 7.87
C GLY A 90 14.55 9.52 8.30
N ILE A 91 15.60 9.38 7.47
CA ILE A 91 16.98 9.75 7.83
C ILE A 91 17.53 10.76 6.82
N VAL A 92 17.94 10.30 5.64
CA VAL A 92 18.61 11.13 4.62
C VAL A 92 17.68 12.24 4.13
N MET A 93 16.40 11.94 4.04
CA MET A 93 15.34 12.84 3.56
C MET A 93 14.44 13.36 4.69
N ALA A 94 14.89 13.31 5.95
CA ALA A 94 14.08 13.67 7.11
C ALA A 94 13.48 15.09 7.02
N ASP A 95 14.22 16.06 6.48
CA ASP A 95 13.70 17.43 6.30
C ASP A 95 12.59 17.51 5.24
N GLY A 96 12.75 16.76 4.14
CA GLY A 96 11.70 16.60 3.13
C GLY A 96 10.45 15.95 3.71
N PHE A 97 10.62 14.93 4.56
CA PHE A 97 9.50 14.29 5.26
C PHE A 97 8.82 15.22 6.26
N ARG A 98 9.57 16.02 7.05
CA ARG A 98 8.98 17.06 7.93
C ARG A 98 8.20 18.11 7.15
N GLN A 99 8.66 18.46 5.96
CA GLN A 99 7.92 19.36 5.06
C GLN A 99 6.64 18.70 4.54
N LEU A 100 6.69 17.42 4.16
CA LEU A 100 5.53 16.66 3.73
C LEU A 100 4.44 16.67 4.82
N LEU A 101 4.81 16.41 6.07
CA LEU A 101 3.86 16.40 7.20
C LEU A 101 3.21 17.78 7.41
N ARG A 102 4.00 18.87 7.39
CA ARG A 102 3.46 20.24 7.51
C ARG A 102 2.51 20.59 6.37
N GLN A 103 2.82 20.15 5.15
CA GLN A 103 1.98 20.39 3.99
C GLN A 103 0.71 19.52 3.99
N ALA A 104 0.79 18.30 4.51
CA ALA A 104 -0.36 17.42 4.73
C ALA A 104 -1.33 18.04 5.75
N ASP A 105 -0.81 18.51 6.87
CA ASP A 105 -1.57 19.21 7.91
C ASP A 105 -2.26 20.47 7.37
N ALA A 106 -1.54 21.30 6.62
CA ALA A 106 -2.12 22.48 5.95
C ALA A 106 -3.18 22.15 4.89
N ARG A 107 -3.27 20.88 4.46
CA ARG A 107 -4.29 20.35 3.53
C ARG A 107 -5.36 19.52 4.26
N GLU A 108 -5.36 19.53 5.59
CA GLU A 108 -6.32 18.80 6.43
C GLU A 108 -6.30 17.28 6.16
N ILE A 109 -5.13 16.73 5.81
CA ILE A 109 -4.95 15.28 5.62
C ILE A 109 -4.71 14.63 6.98
N GLU A 110 -5.61 13.74 7.38
CA GLU A 110 -5.50 12.98 8.63
C GLU A 110 -4.79 11.64 8.43
N PHE A 111 -3.84 11.34 9.32
CA PHE A 111 -3.12 10.07 9.31
C PHE A 111 -3.86 9.03 10.16
N ASN A 112 -4.26 7.93 9.53
CA ASN A 112 -5.00 6.85 10.18
C ASN A 112 -4.20 5.55 10.15
N PRO A 113 -4.19 4.76 11.26
CA PRO A 113 -3.65 3.41 11.24
C PRO A 113 -4.40 2.54 10.22
N LEU A 114 -3.68 1.74 9.42
CA LEU A 114 -4.29 0.89 8.38
C LEU A 114 -5.45 0.02 8.89
N GLY A 115 -5.33 -0.50 10.11
CA GLY A 115 -6.37 -1.35 10.71
C GLY A 115 -7.72 -0.66 10.94
N GLN A 116 -7.80 0.67 10.84
CA GLN A 116 -9.05 1.45 10.89
C GLN A 116 -9.75 1.53 9.53
N LEU A 117 -9.08 1.17 8.43
CA LEU A 117 -9.72 1.07 7.10
C LEU A 117 -10.58 -0.19 6.96
N LEU A 118 -10.46 -1.14 7.89
CA LEU A 118 -11.27 -2.35 7.86
C LEU A 118 -12.73 -2.04 8.22
N PRO A 119 -13.70 -2.58 7.47
CA PRO A 119 -15.09 -2.51 7.87
C PRO A 119 -15.34 -3.37 9.12
N GLU A 120 -16.45 -3.10 9.82
CA GLU A 120 -16.89 -3.93 10.95
C GLU A 120 -17.15 -5.39 10.54
N SER A 121 -17.73 -5.60 9.34
CA SER A 121 -17.95 -6.93 8.75
C SER A 121 -17.09 -7.12 7.52
N ILE A 122 -16.04 -7.93 7.66
CA ILE A 122 -15.11 -8.25 6.58
C ILE A 122 -15.73 -9.20 5.54
N GLU A 123 -16.85 -9.83 5.87
CA GLU A 123 -17.63 -10.70 4.97
C GLU A 123 -18.22 -9.94 3.79
N GLN A 124 -18.37 -8.62 3.91
CA GLN A 124 -18.86 -7.74 2.85
C GLN A 124 -17.77 -7.35 1.86
N LEU A 125 -16.49 -7.60 2.18
CA LEU A 125 -15.39 -7.29 1.27
C LEU A 125 -15.46 -8.19 0.04
N PRO A 126 -15.19 -7.63 -1.16
CA PRO A 126 -15.19 -8.42 -2.38
C PRO A 126 -14.13 -9.52 -2.32
N CYS A 127 -14.40 -10.62 -3.02
CA CYS A 127 -13.38 -11.63 -3.31
C CYS A 127 -12.37 -11.05 -4.30
N GLY A 128 -11.10 -11.42 -4.15
CA GLY A 128 -10.04 -11.10 -5.10
C GLY A 128 -8.88 -12.07 -4.99
N GLN A 129 -7.77 -11.76 -5.65
CA GLN A 129 -6.54 -12.54 -5.61
C GLN A 129 -5.32 -11.63 -5.51
N VAL A 130 -4.22 -12.20 -5.01
CA VAL A 130 -2.89 -11.60 -5.12
C VAL A 130 -2.12 -12.41 -6.14
N VAL A 131 -1.83 -11.81 -7.29
CA VAL A 131 -1.09 -12.44 -8.38
C VAL A 131 0.23 -11.71 -8.62
N ARG A 132 1.18 -12.36 -9.27
CA ARG A 132 2.45 -11.70 -9.65
C ARG A 132 2.18 -10.73 -10.80
N GLY A 133 2.51 -9.47 -10.60
CA GLY A 133 2.44 -8.41 -11.60
C GLY A 133 3.69 -7.55 -11.60
N HIS A 134 3.72 -6.53 -12.45
CA HIS A 134 4.83 -5.59 -12.56
C HIS A 134 4.27 -4.16 -12.52
N LEU A 135 5.07 -3.24 -11.96
CA LEU A 135 4.80 -1.81 -12.04
C LEU A 135 5.86 -1.15 -12.93
N PRO A 136 5.47 -0.23 -13.83
CA PRO A 136 6.42 0.57 -14.58
C PRO A 136 7.39 1.29 -13.63
N GLY A 137 8.69 1.22 -13.92
CA GLY A 137 9.73 1.88 -13.12
C GLY A 137 10.23 1.08 -11.91
N ARG A 138 9.70 -0.12 -11.65
CA ARG A 138 10.14 -0.98 -10.54
C ARG A 138 10.69 -2.31 -11.04
N GLU A 139 11.83 -2.74 -10.51
CA GLU A 139 12.45 -4.01 -10.87
C GLU A 139 11.77 -5.24 -10.21
N GLY A 140 11.55 -6.27 -11.05
CA GLY A 140 10.98 -7.55 -10.66
C GLY A 140 9.48 -7.51 -10.35
N TRP A 141 8.93 -8.68 -10.04
CA TRP A 141 7.49 -8.87 -9.87
C TRP A 141 7.01 -8.54 -8.45
N LEU A 142 5.83 -7.98 -8.28
CA LEU A 142 5.20 -7.75 -6.99
C LEU A 142 3.79 -8.33 -6.98
N GLY A 143 3.21 -8.50 -5.80
CA GLY A 143 1.83 -8.87 -5.65
C GLY A 143 0.93 -7.74 -6.13
N VAL A 144 0.04 -8.01 -7.07
CA VAL A 144 -1.01 -7.09 -7.52
C VAL A 144 -2.38 -7.69 -7.22
N GLN A 145 -3.32 -6.83 -6.86
CA GLN A 145 -4.73 -7.17 -6.72
C GLN A 145 -5.31 -7.52 -8.09
N GLN A 146 -6.06 -8.62 -8.15
CA GLN A 146 -6.85 -9.05 -9.30
C GLN A 146 -8.24 -9.50 -8.89
#